data_AF-A0AAN7D4L5-F1
#
_entry.id   AF-A0AAN7D4L5-F1
#
_cell.length_a   1.000
_cell.length_b   1.000
_cell.length_c   1.000
_cell.angle_alpha   90.00
_cell.angle_beta   90.00
_cell.angle_gamma   90.00
#
_symmetry.space_group_name_H-M   'P 1'
#
loop_
_entity.id
_entity.type
_entity.pdbx_description
1 polymer ?
#
loop_
_entity_poly.entity_id
_entity_poly.type
_entity_poly.pdbx_seq_one_letter_code
_entity_poly.pdbx_strand_id
1 'polypeptide(L)'
;MSFNKKSNDDFTSRVNKLLSKDDGSKKETDEELASRFTSVFSSPPIVNQQSYHIPDHAYGDDIDREIEKMLQDSDEETDAIDDYIYGVLDEKKDMVQEKMDGFQKAFMGDNDPFIGTDESDELIKKLQQENALDAKYEQFAKKRDEDLEKRYHALKKDAPSFSTTAYDDSSKPKGSIPKPLTSTDLHDEIDDWCCICNDDATVECLGCEDDNKYCKECFFHTHRSESADYNATKHKSRPYQVKT
;
A
#
# COMPACT_ATOMS: atom_id res chain seq x y z
N MET A 1 32.91 15.89 17.98
CA MET A 1 33.43 15.79 16.60
C MET A 1 32.26 15.68 15.65
N SER A 2 32.29 16.46 14.57
CA SER A 2 31.17 16.84 13.72
C SER A 2 30.41 15.68 13.05
N PHE A 3 29.08 15.74 13.11
CA PHE A 3 28.18 14.87 12.35
C PHE A 3 28.11 15.36 10.91
N ASN A 4 28.52 14.51 9.96
CA ASN A 4 28.49 14.81 8.53
C ASN A 4 27.07 14.51 7.98
N LYS A 5 26.21 15.54 7.96
CA LYS A 5 24.94 15.55 7.22
C LYS A 5 25.26 15.52 5.72
N LYS A 6 25.18 14.35 5.07
CA LYS A 6 25.27 14.21 3.60
C LYS A 6 24.28 13.15 3.11
N SER A 7 22.98 13.38 3.23
CA SER A 7 22.00 12.50 2.58
C SER A 7 20.71 13.17 2.08
N ASN A 8 20.48 14.46 2.35
CA ASN A 8 19.38 15.21 1.72
C ASN A 8 19.83 16.11 0.58
N ASP A 9 21.13 16.45 0.53
CA ASP A 9 21.67 17.30 -0.53
C ASP A 9 21.76 16.55 -1.85
N ASP A 10 21.91 15.22 -1.86
CA ASP A 10 22.06 14.42 -3.09
C ASP A 10 20.75 14.32 -3.90
N PHE A 11 19.62 14.16 -3.22
CA PHE A 11 18.32 14.11 -3.87
C PHE A 11 17.93 15.49 -4.42
N THR A 12 18.08 16.53 -3.60
CA THR A 12 17.78 17.91 -3.99
C THR A 12 18.71 18.38 -5.11
N SER A 13 19.99 17.98 -5.08
CA SER A 13 20.95 18.24 -6.16
C SER A 13 20.63 17.45 -7.42
N ARG A 14 20.13 16.21 -7.33
CA ARG A 14 19.67 15.44 -8.51
C ARG A 14 18.43 16.06 -9.14
N VAL A 15 17.46 16.48 -8.33
CA VAL A 15 16.23 17.12 -8.81
C VAL A 15 16.56 18.47 -9.45
N ASN A 16 17.38 19.29 -8.79
CA ASN A 16 17.85 20.55 -9.38
C ASN A 16 18.69 20.32 -10.62
N LYS A 17 19.50 19.25 -10.71
CA LYS A 17 20.25 18.92 -11.92
C LYS A 17 19.35 18.46 -13.08
N LEU A 18 18.17 17.90 -12.80
CA LEU A 18 17.17 17.55 -13.82
C LEU A 18 16.39 18.79 -14.28
N LEU A 19 16.06 19.69 -13.35
CA LEU A 19 15.36 20.95 -13.65
C LEU A 19 16.27 21.98 -14.34
N SER A 20 17.55 22.03 -13.97
CA SER A 20 18.57 22.88 -14.59
C SER A 20 19.09 22.34 -15.92
N LYS A 21 18.75 21.09 -16.27
CA LYS A 21 19.02 20.54 -17.60
C LYS A 21 17.92 20.93 -18.58
N ASP A 22 17.59 22.21 -18.56
CA ASP A 22 16.97 22.94 -19.65
C ASP A 22 18.09 23.31 -20.66
N ASP A 23 18.90 22.31 -21.03
CA ASP A 23 19.63 22.39 -22.27
C ASP A 23 18.56 22.27 -23.35
N GLY A 24 18.44 23.30 -24.20
CA GLY A 24 17.54 23.42 -25.35
C GLY A 24 17.68 22.28 -26.37
N SER A 25 17.47 21.06 -25.91
CA SER A 25 17.28 19.86 -26.69
C SER A 25 15.88 19.97 -27.24
N LYS A 26 15.83 20.33 -28.52
CA LYS A 26 14.70 20.18 -29.43
C LYS A 26 13.73 19.14 -28.87
N LYS A 27 12.58 19.60 -28.35
CA LYS A 27 11.50 18.72 -27.89
C LYS A 27 11.30 17.69 -29.01
N GLU A 28 11.52 16.41 -28.72
CA GLU A 28 11.36 15.35 -29.71
C GLU A 28 10.00 15.57 -30.37
N THR A 29 9.99 15.74 -31.69
CA THR A 29 8.75 16.05 -32.38
C THR A 29 7.78 14.89 -32.20
N ASP A 30 6.48 15.17 -32.17
CA ASP A 30 5.45 14.13 -32.02
C ASP A 30 5.61 13.02 -33.09
N GLU A 31 6.21 13.35 -34.23
CA GLU A 31 6.53 12.44 -35.32
C GLU A 31 7.71 11.50 -35.02
N GLU A 32 8.74 11.96 -34.29
CA GLU A 32 9.82 11.11 -33.77
C GLU A 32 9.31 10.17 -32.67
N LEU A 33 8.43 10.67 -31.78
CA LEU A 33 7.81 9.88 -30.72
C LEU A 33 6.87 8.82 -31.31
N ALA A 34 6.05 9.16 -32.29
CA ALA A 34 5.19 8.23 -33.00
C ALA A 34 6.01 7.14 -33.71
N SER A 35 7.13 7.50 -34.34
CA SER A 35 8.02 6.55 -35.00
C SER A 35 8.66 5.56 -34.00
N ARG A 36 9.09 6.07 -32.84
CA ARG A 36 9.61 5.21 -31.74
C ARG A 36 8.54 4.30 -31.17
N PHE A 37 7.33 4.83 -30.96
CA PHE A 37 6.20 4.05 -30.48
C PHE A 37 5.85 2.92 -31.45
N THR A 38 5.78 3.20 -32.75
CA THR A 38 5.45 2.19 -33.78
C THR A 38 6.57 1.15 -33.97
N SER A 39 7.82 1.54 -33.68
CA SER A 39 8.96 0.62 -33.67
C SER A 39 8.94 -0.35 -32.48
N VAL A 40 8.41 0.07 -31.33
CA VAL A 40 8.37 -0.76 -30.11
C VAL A 40 7.09 -1.59 -30.06
N PHE A 41 5.99 -0.99 -30.51
CA PHE A 41 4.67 -1.60 -30.56
C PHE A 41 4.26 -1.57 -32.02
N SER A 42 4.20 -2.72 -32.69
CA SER A 42 3.88 -2.85 -34.12
C SER A 42 2.44 -2.42 -34.51
N SER A 43 1.83 -1.56 -33.70
CA SER A 43 0.47 -1.06 -33.79
C SER A 43 0.49 0.48 -33.67
N PRO A 44 -0.12 1.23 -34.59
CA PRO A 44 -0.16 2.69 -34.50
C PRO A 44 -1.06 3.14 -33.32
N PRO A 45 -0.74 4.27 -32.66
CA PRO A 45 -1.52 4.78 -31.54
C PRO A 45 -2.90 5.27 -31.98
N ILE A 46 -3.94 5.00 -31.18
CA ILE A 46 -5.36 5.33 -31.43
C ILE A 46 -5.63 6.83 -31.16
N VAL A 47 -4.70 7.72 -31.49
CA VAL A 47 -4.84 9.16 -31.25
C VAL A 47 -5.56 9.87 -32.40
N ASN A 48 -5.66 9.24 -33.57
CA ASN A 48 -6.18 9.92 -34.78
C ASN A 48 -7.72 9.96 -34.90
N GLN A 49 -8.49 9.82 -33.81
CA GLN A 49 -9.96 9.82 -33.88
C GLN A 49 -10.67 10.97 -33.17
N GLN A 50 -10.00 11.79 -32.36
CA GLN A 50 -10.69 12.86 -31.63
C GLN A 50 -9.89 14.17 -31.65
N SER A 51 -10.24 15.05 -32.58
CA SER A 51 -9.75 16.43 -32.60
C SER A 51 -10.51 17.26 -31.56
N TYR A 52 -10.00 17.33 -30.35
CA TYR A 52 -10.46 18.33 -29.39
C TYR A 52 -9.64 19.61 -29.55
N HIS A 53 -10.25 20.63 -30.17
CA HIS A 53 -9.71 21.98 -30.14
C HIS A 53 -10.23 22.66 -28.88
N ILE A 54 -9.36 22.82 -27.88
CA ILE A 54 -9.60 23.69 -26.73
C ILE A 54 -9.31 25.12 -27.21
N PRO A 55 -10.29 26.05 -27.18
CA PRO A 55 -10.04 27.44 -27.57
C PRO A 55 -9.10 28.12 -26.57
N ASP A 56 -8.02 28.73 -27.05
CA ASP A 56 -6.98 29.41 -26.24
C ASP A 56 -7.49 30.61 -25.40
N HIS A 57 -8.78 30.96 -25.47
CA HIS A 57 -9.34 32.15 -24.82
C HIS A 57 -10.58 31.86 -23.94
N ALA A 58 -10.94 30.59 -23.71
CA ALA A 58 -12.16 30.27 -22.96
C ALA A 58 -12.14 30.73 -21.47
N TYR A 59 -10.97 31.08 -20.94
CA TYR A 59 -10.80 31.65 -19.61
C TYR A 59 -9.89 32.86 -19.72
N GLY A 60 -10.47 34.02 -20.01
CA GLY A 60 -9.74 35.28 -20.06
C GLY A 60 -9.34 35.76 -18.66
N ASP A 61 -8.29 36.57 -18.59
CA ASP A 61 -7.75 37.31 -17.42
C ASP A 61 -8.82 37.94 -16.48
N ASP A 62 -10.05 38.06 -16.96
CA ASP A 62 -11.20 38.58 -16.23
C ASP A 62 -11.71 37.61 -15.14
N ILE A 63 -11.60 36.29 -15.35
CA ILE A 63 -12.01 35.29 -14.34
C ILE A 63 -10.98 35.23 -13.22
N ASP A 64 -9.69 35.21 -13.56
CA ASP A 64 -8.62 35.16 -12.56
C ASP A 64 -8.62 36.42 -11.68
N ARG A 65 -8.90 37.59 -12.27
CA ARG A 65 -9.07 38.85 -11.52
C ARG A 65 -10.31 38.86 -10.63
N GLU A 66 -11.41 38.23 -11.04
CA GLU A 66 -12.63 38.12 -10.22
C GLU A 66 -12.43 37.13 -9.06
N ILE A 67 -11.71 36.04 -9.30
CA ILE A 67 -11.33 35.06 -8.25
C ILE A 67 -10.40 35.71 -7.22
N GLU A 68 -9.40 36.47 -7.66
CA GLU A 68 -8.46 37.17 -6.77
C GLU A 68 -9.18 38.23 -5.93
N LYS A 69 -10.14 38.95 -6.52
CA LYS A 69 -11.00 39.90 -5.81
C LYS A 69 -11.88 39.22 -4.75
N MET A 70 -12.51 38.08 -5.07
CA MET A 70 -13.33 37.35 -4.10
C MET A 70 -12.51 36.77 -2.93
N LEU A 71 -11.27 36.34 -3.19
CA LEU A 71 -10.38 35.87 -2.12
C LEU A 71 -10.01 37.00 -1.16
N GLN A 72 -9.73 38.19 -1.69
CA GLN A 72 -9.33 39.34 -0.89
C GLN A 72 -10.48 39.91 -0.04
N ASP A 73 -11.70 39.93 -0.59
CA ASP A 73 -12.90 40.36 0.15
C ASP A 73 -13.28 39.35 1.27
N SER A 74 -12.98 38.05 1.09
CA SER A 74 -13.27 37.01 2.10
C SER A 74 -12.30 37.03 3.28
N ASP A 75 -11.04 37.39 3.06
CA ASP A 75 -10.03 37.42 4.12
C ASP A 75 -10.26 38.62 5.07
N GLU A 76 -10.63 39.80 4.54
CA GLU A 76 -10.91 40.99 5.37
C GLU A 76 -12.16 40.84 6.25
N GLU A 77 -13.20 40.13 5.80
CA GLU A 77 -14.41 39.91 6.59
C GLU A 77 -14.23 38.84 7.69
N THR A 78 -13.36 37.86 7.46
CA THR A 78 -13.11 36.76 8.41
C THR A 78 -12.24 37.22 9.60
N ASP A 79 -11.21 38.03 9.34
CA ASP A 79 -10.32 38.56 10.38
C ASP A 79 -11.05 39.47 11.39
N ALA A 80 -12.06 40.23 10.93
CA ALA A 80 -12.86 41.10 11.79
C ALA A 80 -13.78 40.33 12.76
N ILE A 81 -14.23 39.13 12.36
CA ILE A 81 -15.12 38.28 13.17
C ILE A 81 -14.31 37.58 14.26
N ASP A 82 -13.12 37.08 13.93
CA ASP A 82 -12.27 36.38 14.88
C ASP A 82 -11.80 37.31 16.01
N ASP A 83 -11.38 38.55 15.69
CA ASP A 83 -10.98 39.53 16.72
C ASP A 83 -12.13 39.88 17.68
N TYR A 84 -13.36 39.97 17.18
CA TYR A 84 -14.55 40.19 18.03
C TYR A 84 -14.85 38.98 18.92
N ILE A 85 -14.74 37.76 18.39
CA ILE A 85 -14.98 36.52 19.16
C ILE A 85 -13.91 36.34 20.24
N TYR A 86 -12.64 36.52 19.90
CA TYR A 86 -11.53 36.44 20.85
C TYR A 86 -11.63 37.52 21.94
N GLY A 87 -12.01 38.75 21.58
CA GLY A 87 -12.25 39.82 22.57
C GLY A 87 -13.37 39.49 23.56
N VAL A 88 -14.52 39.00 23.06
CA VAL A 88 -15.66 38.63 23.92
C VAL A 88 -15.35 37.42 24.82
N LEU A 89 -14.57 36.46 24.31
CA LEU A 89 -14.15 35.28 25.08
C LEU A 89 -13.12 35.63 26.15
N ASP A 90 -12.20 36.56 25.89
CA ASP A 90 -11.22 37.01 26.88
C ASP A 90 -11.87 37.84 27.99
N GLU A 91 -12.79 38.76 27.65
CA GLU A 91 -13.56 39.54 28.63
C GLU A 91 -14.42 38.69 29.57
N LYS A 92 -14.86 37.49 29.13
CA LYS A 92 -15.74 36.60 29.90
C LYS A 92 -15.06 35.33 30.39
N LYS A 93 -13.75 35.20 30.18
CA LYS A 93 -12.97 34.00 30.51
C LYS A 93 -13.14 33.56 31.96
N ASP A 94 -13.03 34.50 32.89
CA ASP A 94 -13.13 34.23 34.32
C ASP A 94 -14.54 33.73 34.70
N MET A 95 -15.58 34.31 34.10
CA MET A 95 -16.97 33.93 34.38
C MET A 95 -17.34 32.57 33.74
N VAL A 96 -16.76 32.24 32.58
CA VAL A 96 -16.92 30.92 31.95
C VAL A 96 -16.19 29.85 32.74
N GLN A 97 -14.98 30.15 33.22
CA GLN A 97 -14.18 29.23 34.00
C GLN A 97 -14.80 28.97 35.38
N GLU A 98 -15.31 30.00 36.06
CA GLU A 98 -16.02 29.84 37.34
C GLU A 98 -17.32 29.02 37.18
N LYS A 99 -18.05 29.21 36.07
CA LYS A 99 -19.24 28.40 35.77
C LYS A 99 -18.90 26.95 35.40
N MET A 100 -17.81 26.73 34.66
CA MET A 100 -17.34 25.38 34.33
C MET A 100 -16.86 24.64 35.58
N ASP A 101 -16.15 25.32 36.49
CA ASP A 101 -15.71 24.74 37.76
C ASP A 101 -16.92 24.45 38.67
N GLY A 102 -17.91 25.34 38.70
CA GLY A 102 -19.19 25.11 39.38
C GLY A 102 -19.97 23.91 38.82
N PHE A 103 -20.00 23.76 37.49
CA PHE A 103 -20.61 22.60 36.83
C PHE A 103 -19.84 21.32 37.10
N GLN A 104 -18.51 21.36 37.04
CA GLN A 104 -17.64 20.23 37.33
C GLN A 104 -17.82 19.76 38.78
N LYS A 105 -17.91 20.71 39.72
CA LYS A 105 -18.18 20.43 41.13
C LYS A 105 -19.58 19.87 41.37
N ALA A 106 -20.60 20.39 40.68
CA ALA A 106 -21.97 19.88 40.77
C ALA A 106 -22.14 18.50 40.12
N PHE A 107 -21.37 18.20 39.07
CA PHE A 107 -21.45 16.95 38.33
C PHE A 107 -20.58 15.84 38.96
N MET A 108 -19.41 16.18 39.50
CA MET A 108 -18.49 15.22 40.12
C MET A 108 -18.76 15.02 41.63
N GLY A 109 -19.55 15.89 42.26
CA GLY A 109 -19.79 15.87 43.71
C GLY A 109 -18.52 16.16 44.51
N ASP A 110 -18.66 16.55 45.77
CA ASP A 110 -17.50 16.60 46.67
C ASP A 110 -16.79 15.24 46.64
N ASN A 111 -15.45 15.25 46.69
CA ASN A 111 -14.59 14.05 46.77
C ASN A 111 -14.90 13.24 48.04
N ASP A 112 -16.06 12.62 48.10
CA ASP A 112 -16.33 11.53 49.01
C ASP A 112 -15.44 10.36 48.57
N PRO A 113 -14.86 9.58 49.50
CA PRO A 113 -14.23 8.30 49.17
C PRO A 113 -15.32 7.32 48.71
N PHE A 114 -15.90 7.59 47.54
CA PHE A 114 -16.88 6.74 46.90
C PHE A 114 -16.13 5.47 46.51
N ILE A 115 -16.55 4.39 47.16
CA ILE A 115 -16.12 3.00 46.96
C ILE A 115 -15.75 2.82 45.49
N GLY A 116 -14.44 2.79 45.21
CA GLY A 116 -13.91 2.27 43.96
C GLY A 116 -14.50 0.87 43.84
N THR A 117 -15.46 0.72 42.94
CA THR A 117 -16.00 -0.60 42.64
C THR A 117 -14.82 -1.46 42.22
N ASP A 118 -14.70 -2.64 42.81
CA ASP A 118 -13.65 -3.67 42.54
C ASP A 118 -13.33 -3.80 41.04
N GLU A 119 -14.35 -3.66 40.20
CA GLU A 119 -14.31 -3.68 38.74
C GLU A 119 -13.45 -2.57 38.09
N SER A 120 -13.40 -1.38 38.69
CA SER A 120 -12.64 -0.23 38.15
C SER A 120 -11.15 -0.38 38.39
N ASP A 121 -10.76 -0.87 39.56
CA ASP A 121 -9.35 -1.18 39.89
C ASP A 121 -8.85 -2.39 39.08
N GLU A 122 -9.72 -3.38 38.85
CA GLU A 122 -9.43 -4.50 37.97
C GLU A 122 -9.16 -4.04 36.52
N LEU A 123 -9.97 -3.11 36.01
CA LEU A 123 -9.78 -2.55 34.67
C LEU A 123 -8.48 -1.76 34.55
N ILE A 124 -8.12 -0.96 35.57
CA ILE A 124 -6.84 -0.22 35.61
C ILE A 124 -5.67 -1.20 35.57
N LYS A 125 -5.72 -2.29 36.36
CA LYS A 125 -4.68 -3.31 36.38
C LYS A 125 -4.56 -4.03 35.03
N LYS A 126 -5.69 -4.35 34.39
CA LYS A 126 -5.70 -4.95 33.05
C LYS A 126 -5.04 -4.05 32.03
N LEU A 127 -5.37 -2.75 32.04
CA LEU A 127 -4.80 -1.77 31.12
C LEU A 127 -3.29 -1.59 31.32
N GLN A 128 -2.81 -1.62 32.58
CA GLN A 128 -1.38 -1.62 32.89
C GLN A 128 -0.67 -2.88 32.36
N GLN A 129 -1.31 -4.04 32.48
CA GLN A 129 -0.78 -5.30 31.95
C GLN A 129 -0.73 -5.30 30.42
N GLU A 130 -1.74 -4.76 29.75
CA GLU A 130 -1.77 -4.60 28.29
C GLU A 130 -0.62 -3.69 27.82
N ASN A 131 -0.44 -2.52 28.44
CA ASN A 131 0.70 -1.63 28.16
C ASN A 131 2.07 -2.33 28.36
N ALA A 132 2.19 -3.17 29.39
CA ALA A 132 3.42 -3.93 29.64
C ALA A 132 3.67 -5.00 28.56
N LEU A 133 2.61 -5.63 28.05
CA LEU A 133 2.70 -6.57 26.94
C LEU A 133 3.10 -5.87 25.65
N ASP A 134 2.50 -4.72 25.35
CA ASP A 134 2.83 -3.93 24.17
C ASP A 134 4.30 -3.50 24.16
N ALA A 135 4.80 -2.98 25.29
CA ALA A 135 6.22 -2.65 25.44
C ALA A 135 7.14 -3.86 25.20
N LYS A 136 6.71 -5.06 25.61
CA LYS A 136 7.46 -6.29 25.36
C LYS A 136 7.43 -6.69 23.88
N TYR A 137 6.29 -6.56 23.21
CA TYR A 137 6.18 -6.84 21.77
C TYR A 137 6.98 -5.85 20.93
N GLU A 138 7.02 -4.57 21.31
CA GLU A 138 7.92 -3.59 20.69
C GLU A 138 9.39 -3.99 20.81
N GLN A 139 9.81 -4.51 21.96
CA GLN A 139 11.19 -5.01 22.14
C GLN A 139 11.48 -6.22 21.24
N PHE A 140 10.52 -7.13 21.07
CA PHE A 140 10.68 -8.25 20.13
C PHE A 140 10.79 -7.78 18.68
N ALA A 141 9.98 -6.80 18.26
CA ALA A 141 10.06 -6.20 16.94
C ALA A 141 11.42 -5.55 16.69
N LYS A 142 11.89 -4.71 17.63
CA LYS A 142 13.22 -4.06 17.56
C LYS A 142 14.34 -5.09 17.44
N LYS A 143 14.31 -6.15 18.27
CA LYS A 143 15.33 -7.21 18.23
C LYS A 143 15.33 -7.97 16.90
N ARG A 144 14.15 -8.24 16.33
CA ARG A 144 14.01 -8.88 15.02
C ARG A 144 14.60 -7.99 13.92
N ASP A 145 14.30 -6.70 13.97
CA ASP A 145 14.77 -5.75 12.96
C ASP A 145 16.30 -5.55 13.04
N GLU A 146 16.86 -5.49 14.26
CA GLU A 146 18.31 -5.51 14.48
C GLU A 146 18.98 -6.79 13.94
N ASP A 147 18.35 -7.95 14.09
CA ASP A 147 18.86 -9.22 13.57
C ASP A 147 18.82 -9.24 12.03
N LEU A 148 17.72 -8.74 11.43
CA LEU A 148 17.60 -8.59 9.97
C LEU A 148 18.65 -7.64 9.41
N GLU A 149 18.90 -6.51 10.07
CA GLU A 149 19.92 -5.54 9.67
C GLU A 149 21.32 -6.17 9.70
N LYS A 150 21.64 -6.95 10.74
CA LYS A 150 22.91 -7.70 10.81
C LYS A 150 23.05 -8.71 9.67
N ARG A 151 21.99 -9.45 9.35
CA ARG A 151 22.00 -10.39 8.22
C ARG A 151 22.16 -9.66 6.89
N TYR A 152 21.48 -8.53 6.70
CA TYR A 152 21.62 -7.70 5.51
C TYR A 152 23.04 -7.18 5.33
N HIS A 153 23.68 -6.69 6.40
CA HIS A 153 25.06 -6.24 6.34
C HIS A 153 26.05 -7.38 6.06
N ALA A 154 25.84 -8.56 6.64
CA ALA A 154 26.65 -9.75 6.34
C ALA A 154 26.52 -10.14 4.86
N LEU A 155 25.28 -10.21 4.36
CA LEU A 155 25.04 -10.55 2.96
C LEU A 155 25.61 -9.49 2.01
N LYS A 156 25.48 -8.20 2.34
CA LYS A 156 26.03 -7.11 1.53
C LYS A 156 27.56 -7.14 1.45
N LYS A 157 28.25 -7.60 2.50
CA LYS A 157 29.71 -7.76 2.50
C LYS A 157 30.16 -8.86 1.54
N ASP A 158 29.40 -9.95 1.50
CA ASP A 158 29.73 -11.12 0.68
C ASP A 158 29.07 -11.08 -0.70
N ALA A 159 28.24 -10.07 -0.98
CA ALA A 159 27.60 -9.86 -2.26
C ALA A 159 28.64 -9.47 -3.32
N PRO A 160 28.75 -10.20 -4.44
CA PRO A 160 29.56 -9.76 -5.57
C PRO A 160 29.01 -8.41 -6.07
N SER A 161 29.87 -7.40 -6.09
CA SER A 161 29.58 -6.12 -6.73
C SER A 161 29.42 -6.37 -8.22
N PHE A 162 28.19 -6.59 -8.67
CA PHE A 162 27.82 -6.39 -10.07
C PHE A 162 27.83 -4.88 -10.32
N SER A 163 29.03 -4.31 -10.32
CA SER A 163 29.27 -3.07 -11.03
C SER A 163 28.84 -3.34 -12.46
N THR A 164 27.87 -2.58 -12.94
CA THR A 164 27.58 -2.43 -14.36
C THR A 164 28.88 -2.01 -15.06
N THR A 165 29.71 -2.99 -15.42
CA THR A 165 30.79 -2.78 -16.35
C THR A 165 30.12 -2.38 -17.65
N ALA A 166 30.55 -1.23 -18.16
CA ALA A 166 30.20 -0.74 -19.47
C ALA A 166 30.13 -1.90 -20.47
N TYR A 167 29.03 -1.94 -21.22
CA TYR A 167 28.88 -2.81 -22.37
C TYR A 167 30.10 -2.58 -23.29
N ASP A 168 31.01 -3.54 -23.31
CA ASP A 168 31.97 -3.70 -24.39
C ASP A 168 31.17 -4.13 -25.63
N ASP A 169 31.22 -3.29 -26.66
CA ASP A 169 30.47 -3.35 -27.91
C ASP A 169 31.00 -4.48 -28.83
N SER A 170 31.09 -5.69 -28.29
CA SER A 170 31.55 -6.88 -29.04
C SER A 170 30.87 -8.20 -28.64
N SER A 171 29.89 -8.16 -27.73
CA SER A 171 29.15 -9.36 -27.32
C SER A 171 27.73 -9.35 -27.88
N LYS A 172 27.60 -9.75 -29.15
CA LYS A 172 26.29 -10.18 -29.70
C LYS A 172 25.68 -11.20 -28.73
N PRO A 173 24.39 -11.08 -28.35
CA PRO A 173 23.77 -12.01 -27.41
C PRO A 173 23.89 -13.44 -27.95
N LYS A 174 24.73 -14.25 -27.30
CA LYS A 174 24.83 -15.69 -27.57
C LYS A 174 23.67 -16.37 -26.86
N GLY A 175 22.48 -16.24 -27.42
CA GLY A 175 21.29 -16.94 -26.99
C GLY A 175 20.44 -17.24 -28.20
N SER A 176 20.15 -18.52 -28.44
CA SER A 176 19.08 -18.88 -29.38
C SER A 176 17.77 -18.32 -28.87
N ILE A 177 16.94 -17.80 -29.77
CA ILE A 177 15.57 -17.38 -29.45
C ILE A 177 14.89 -18.53 -28.69
N PRO A 178 14.37 -18.30 -27.46
CA PRO A 178 13.71 -19.35 -26.71
C PRO A 178 12.56 -19.91 -27.55
N LYS A 179 12.42 -21.24 -27.53
CA LYS A 179 11.34 -21.90 -28.27
C LYS A 179 10.00 -21.34 -27.76
N PRO A 180 9.02 -21.11 -28.65
CA PRO A 180 7.69 -20.71 -28.22
C PRO A 180 7.14 -21.76 -27.25
N LEU A 181 6.55 -21.30 -26.15
CA LEU A 181 5.90 -22.15 -25.14
C LEU A 181 4.88 -23.04 -25.86
N THR A 182 4.97 -24.34 -25.61
CA THR A 182 4.02 -25.32 -26.11
C THR A 182 2.83 -25.42 -25.16
N SER A 183 1.69 -25.93 -25.61
CA SER A 183 0.51 -26.07 -24.73
C SER A 183 0.75 -26.95 -23.49
N THR A 184 1.77 -27.80 -23.52
CA THR A 184 2.25 -28.57 -22.36
C THR A 184 3.03 -27.73 -21.35
N ASP A 185 3.63 -26.61 -21.76
CA ASP A 185 4.29 -25.65 -20.86
C ASP A 185 3.29 -24.67 -20.21
N LEU A 186 2.02 -24.69 -20.64
CA LEU A 186 0.91 -23.91 -20.09
C LEU A 186 0.03 -24.74 -19.14
N HIS A 187 0.51 -25.90 -18.70
CA HIS A 187 -0.20 -26.69 -17.70
C HIS A 187 -0.22 -25.89 -16.38
N ASP A 188 -1.39 -25.45 -15.96
CA ASP A 188 -1.55 -24.76 -14.69
C ASP A 188 -1.31 -25.79 -13.58
N GLU A 189 -0.13 -25.75 -12.97
CA GLU A 189 0.26 -26.61 -11.83
C GLU A 189 -0.75 -26.51 -10.67
N ILE A 190 -1.51 -25.40 -10.62
CA ILE A 190 -2.59 -25.14 -9.67
C ILE A 190 -3.71 -26.17 -9.81
N ASP A 191 -3.98 -26.64 -11.04
CA ASP A 191 -5.02 -27.63 -11.27
C ASP A 191 -4.67 -28.96 -10.60
N ASP A 192 -3.41 -29.25 -10.25
CA ASP A 192 -3.01 -30.53 -9.68
C ASP A 192 -3.04 -30.57 -8.14
N TRP A 193 -3.50 -29.49 -7.52
CA TRP A 193 -3.61 -29.39 -6.08
C TRP A 193 -4.98 -29.84 -5.57
N CYS A 194 -4.98 -30.25 -4.31
CA CYS A 194 -6.19 -30.46 -3.53
C CYS A 194 -6.91 -29.12 -3.38
N CYS A 195 -8.13 -29.01 -3.87
CA CYS A 195 -8.89 -27.75 -3.83
C CYS A 195 -9.28 -27.27 -2.41
N ILE A 196 -8.98 -28.05 -1.36
CA ILE A 196 -9.29 -27.72 0.03
C ILE A 196 -8.04 -27.26 0.79
N CYS A 197 -6.93 -28.00 0.69
CA CYS A 197 -5.73 -27.73 1.47
C CYS A 197 -4.54 -27.23 0.63
N ASN A 198 -4.66 -27.20 -0.69
CA ASN A 198 -3.61 -26.84 -1.65
C ASN A 198 -2.35 -27.73 -1.60
N ASP A 199 -2.43 -28.91 -0.97
CA ASP A 199 -1.40 -29.96 -1.09
C ASP A 199 -1.59 -30.78 -2.38
N ASP A 200 -0.62 -31.61 -2.75
CA ASP A 200 -0.72 -32.48 -3.94
C ASP A 200 -1.98 -33.36 -3.94
N ALA A 201 -2.76 -33.28 -5.02
CA ALA A 201 -3.92 -34.14 -5.19
C ALA A 201 -3.49 -35.59 -5.48
N THR A 202 -4.15 -36.53 -4.82
CA THR A 202 -3.91 -37.98 -5.01
C THR A 202 -5.17 -38.74 -5.38
N VAL A 203 -6.32 -38.06 -5.34
CA VAL A 203 -7.65 -38.61 -5.59
C VAL A 203 -8.40 -37.64 -6.48
N GLU A 204 -9.06 -38.15 -7.52
CA GLU A 204 -9.96 -37.39 -8.35
C GLU A 204 -11.38 -37.94 -8.20
N CYS A 205 -12.32 -37.05 -7.90
CA CYS A 205 -13.74 -37.34 -7.77
C CYS A 205 -14.41 -37.30 -9.16
N LEU A 206 -15.26 -38.29 -9.46
CA LEU A 206 -15.98 -38.38 -10.73
C LEU A 206 -17.40 -37.81 -10.65
N GLY A 207 -17.82 -37.34 -9.47
CA GLY A 207 -19.16 -36.80 -9.23
C GLY A 207 -19.18 -35.30 -8.90
N CYS A 208 -18.02 -34.68 -8.68
CA CYS A 208 -17.92 -33.22 -8.54
C CYS A 208 -17.80 -32.61 -9.94
N GLU A 209 -18.58 -31.55 -10.21
CA GLU A 209 -18.58 -30.85 -11.49
C GLU A 209 -17.33 -29.96 -11.62
N ASP A 210 -16.99 -29.24 -10.54
CA ASP A 210 -15.81 -28.38 -10.43
C ASP A 210 -14.88 -28.86 -9.30
N ASP A 211 -13.58 -28.52 -9.41
CA ASP A 211 -12.57 -28.76 -8.38
C ASP A 211 -12.52 -30.19 -7.86
N ASN A 212 -12.42 -31.13 -8.79
CA ASN A 212 -12.62 -32.54 -8.52
C ASN A 212 -11.37 -33.27 -7.96
N LYS A 213 -10.31 -32.56 -7.61
CA LYS A 213 -9.02 -33.12 -7.16
C LYS A 213 -8.80 -32.85 -5.67
N TYR A 214 -8.42 -33.89 -4.94
CA TYR A 214 -8.29 -33.88 -3.49
C TYR A 214 -7.08 -34.71 -3.01
N CYS A 215 -6.58 -34.39 -1.82
CA CYS A 215 -5.75 -35.31 -1.05
C CYS A 215 -6.63 -36.37 -0.36
N LYS A 216 -6.03 -37.48 0.11
CA LYS A 216 -6.78 -38.60 0.71
C LYS A 216 -7.62 -38.18 1.93
N GLU A 217 -7.09 -37.29 2.76
CA GLU A 217 -7.74 -36.84 3.99
C GLU A 217 -8.91 -35.89 3.70
N CYS A 218 -8.68 -34.88 2.85
CA CYS A 218 -9.73 -33.97 2.40
C CYS A 218 -10.87 -34.69 1.67
N PHE A 219 -10.55 -35.69 0.84
CA PHE A 219 -11.57 -36.53 0.22
C PHE A 219 -12.38 -37.32 1.26
N PHE A 220 -11.72 -37.90 2.27
CA PHE A 220 -12.43 -38.61 3.33
C PHE A 220 -13.39 -37.68 4.08
N HIS A 221 -12.93 -36.48 4.44
CA HIS A 221 -13.73 -35.52 5.20
C HIS A 221 -14.95 -35.04 4.42
N THR A 222 -14.82 -34.82 3.11
CA THR A 222 -15.90 -34.23 2.31
C THR A 222 -16.80 -35.25 1.61
N HIS A 223 -16.35 -36.49 1.44
CA HIS A 223 -17.07 -37.52 0.68
C HIS A 223 -17.31 -38.82 1.44
N ARG A 224 -16.66 -39.09 2.57
CA ARG A 224 -16.82 -40.36 3.30
C ARG A 224 -17.08 -40.23 4.80
N SER A 225 -16.94 -39.03 5.35
CA SER A 225 -17.19 -38.77 6.76
C SER A 225 -18.68 -38.69 7.07
N GLU A 226 -19.02 -38.77 8.35
CA GLU A 226 -20.39 -38.58 8.84
C GLU A 226 -20.89 -37.14 8.62
N SER A 227 -19.98 -36.17 8.43
CA SER A 227 -20.27 -34.77 8.12
C SER A 227 -20.28 -34.47 6.62
N ALA A 228 -20.06 -35.47 5.76
CA ALA A 228 -20.11 -35.29 4.32
C ALA A 228 -21.55 -35.08 3.84
N ASP A 229 -21.72 -34.28 2.78
CA ASP A 229 -23.03 -34.11 2.15
C ASP A 229 -23.55 -35.44 1.58
N TYR A 230 -24.85 -35.67 1.68
CA TYR A 230 -25.49 -36.93 1.29
C TYR A 230 -25.22 -37.28 -0.18
N ASN A 231 -25.17 -36.28 -1.06
CA ASN A 231 -24.85 -36.50 -2.47
C ASN A 231 -23.37 -36.82 -2.67
N ALA A 232 -22.47 -36.11 -1.99
CA ALA A 232 -21.03 -36.33 -2.04
C ALA A 232 -20.64 -37.76 -1.60
N THR A 233 -21.36 -38.36 -0.65
CA THR A 233 -21.12 -39.76 -0.22
C THR A 233 -21.30 -40.81 -1.32
N LYS A 234 -22.04 -40.48 -2.37
CA LYS A 234 -22.31 -41.39 -3.50
C LYS A 234 -21.28 -41.25 -4.62
N HIS A 235 -20.42 -40.23 -4.56
CA HIS A 235 -19.46 -39.99 -5.62
C HIS A 235 -18.37 -41.07 -5.62
N LYS A 236 -17.99 -41.49 -6.82
CA LYS A 236 -16.88 -42.43 -7.02
C LYS A 236 -15.60 -41.65 -7.21
N SER A 237 -14.50 -42.18 -6.69
CA SER A 237 -13.17 -41.60 -6.88
C SER A 237 -12.22 -42.56 -7.58
N ARG A 238 -11.25 -41.98 -8.29
CA ARG A 238 -10.13 -42.68 -8.91
C ARG A 238 -8.80 -42.15 -8.35
N PRO A 239 -7.73 -42.97 -8.30
CA PRO A 239 -6.41 -42.47 -7.95
C PRO A 239 -5.95 -41.45 -9.01
N TYR A 240 -5.49 -40.28 -8.56
CA TYR A 240 -4.90 -39.26 -9.40
C TYR A 240 -3.37 -39.32 -9.27
N GLN A 241 -2.67 -39.13 -10.39
CA GLN A 241 -1.22 -39.00 -10.44
C GLN A 241 -0.93 -37.82 -11.36
N VAL A 242 -0.14 -36.87 -10.87
CA VAL A 242 0.35 -35.73 -11.64
C VAL A 242 1.08 -36.25 -12.87
N LYS A 243 0.71 -35.77 -14.05
CA LYS A 243 1.42 -36.12 -15.29
C LYS A 243 2.69 -35.26 -15.33
N THR A 244 3.81 -35.89 -15.01
CA THR A 244 5.15 -35.33 -15.19
C THR A 244 5.58 -35.26 -16.65
#